data_AF-A0A251XFQ9-F1
#
_entry.id   AF-A0A251XFQ9-F1
#
_cell.length_a   1.000
_cell.length_b   1.000
_cell.length_c   1.000
_cell.angle_alpha   90.00
_cell.angle_beta   90.00
_cell.angle_gamma   90.00
#
_symmetry.space_group_name_H-M   'P 1'
#
loop_
_entity.id
_entity.type
_entity.pdbx_description
1 polymer ?
#
loop_
_entity_poly.entity_id
_entity_poly.type
_entity_poly.pdbx_seq_one_letter_code
_entity_poly.pdbx_strand_id
1 'polypeptide(L)'
;MTLSVLGLALLDSLNPSAIVVSLLIVVARFDDRRRMAASLLAYAAGITVAMVGVGVALMLGLRVLIDQVLRDVPERALDVAQLMVGVIILLIGALTPAKPKRARRPLDLDRGAGRLFVLGLGVTVVELSSALPYLAAVGILTSADLPPVQWVAWLVAYSAVVVLPVVLILLIGLATASREGAREWAAKRADSMRQAGRGLILTILFLLGLFLTADAVTRLGVFDGLPGA
;
A
#
# COMPACT_ATOMS: atom_id res chain seq x y z
N MET A 1 3.68 11.63 15.63
CA MET A 1 4.30 10.43 15.04
C MET A 1 3.41 9.20 15.15
N THR A 2 3.21 8.63 16.35
CA THR A 2 2.46 7.37 16.57
C THR A 2 1.08 7.33 15.93
N LEU A 3 0.21 8.30 16.24
CA LEU A 3 -1.14 8.37 15.69
C LEU A 3 -1.14 8.51 14.16
N SER A 4 -0.21 9.30 13.61
CA SER A 4 -0.05 9.48 12.18
C SER A 4 0.37 8.17 11.49
N VAL A 5 1.39 7.49 12.01
CA VAL A 5 1.91 6.23 11.44
C VAL A 5 0.84 5.12 11.52
N LEU A 6 0.16 4.99 12.65
CA LEU A 6 -0.91 4.01 12.80
C LEU A 6 -2.14 4.35 11.94
N GLY A 7 -2.50 5.64 11.82
CA GLY A 7 -3.57 6.09 10.93
C GLY A 7 -3.26 5.79 9.46
N LEU A 8 -2.03 6.00 9.03
CA LEU A 8 -1.55 5.63 7.69
C LEU A 8 -1.56 4.12 7.50
N ALA A 9 -1.17 3.34 8.50
CA ALA A 9 -1.22 1.88 8.46
C ALA A 9 -2.66 1.36 8.36
N LEU A 10 -3.60 1.98 9.06
CA LEU A 10 -5.03 1.67 8.95
C LEU A 10 -5.55 1.97 7.56
N LEU A 11 -5.18 3.11 6.97
CA LEU A 11 -5.57 3.46 5.61
C LEU A 11 -5.00 2.45 4.59
N ASP A 12 -3.75 2.05 4.75
CA ASP A 12 -3.10 1.07 3.87
C ASP A 12 -3.66 -0.35 4.07
N SER A 13 -4.14 -0.69 5.27
CA SER A 13 -4.82 -1.97 5.53
C SER A 13 -6.10 -2.16 4.69
N LEU A 14 -6.73 -1.06 4.26
CA LEU A 14 -7.93 -1.09 3.40
C LEU A 14 -7.60 -1.40 1.93
N ASN A 15 -6.38 -1.82 1.63
CA ASN A 15 -5.94 -2.17 0.30
C ASN A 15 -6.87 -3.23 -0.33
N PRO A 16 -7.59 -2.88 -1.41
CA PRO A 16 -8.56 -3.77 -2.02
C PRO A 16 -7.91 -5.02 -2.62
N SER A 17 -6.64 -4.98 -3.02
CA SER A 17 -5.96 -6.14 -3.57
C SER A 17 -5.75 -7.23 -2.51
N ALA A 18 -5.26 -6.84 -1.33
CA ALA A 18 -4.96 -7.73 -0.23
C ALA A 18 -6.24 -8.40 0.26
N ILE A 19 -7.33 -7.62 0.39
CA ILE A 19 -8.64 -8.12 0.78
C ILE A 19 -9.21 -9.08 -0.28
N VAL A 20 -9.18 -8.69 -1.56
CA VAL A 20 -9.69 -9.51 -2.66
C VAL A 20 -8.92 -10.84 -2.75
N VAL A 21 -7.59 -10.81 -2.75
CA VAL A 21 -6.77 -12.04 -2.83
C VAL A 21 -7.05 -12.94 -1.63
N SER A 22 -7.17 -12.37 -0.43
CA SER A 22 -7.50 -13.11 0.78
C SER A 22 -8.86 -13.81 0.69
N LEU A 23 -9.90 -13.10 0.23
CA LEU A 23 -11.23 -13.68 0.03
C LEU A 23 -11.21 -14.80 -1.02
N LEU A 24 -10.45 -14.63 -2.11
CA LEU A 24 -10.33 -15.67 -3.13
C LEU A 24 -9.61 -16.91 -2.59
N ILE A 25 -8.59 -16.75 -1.75
CA ILE A 25 -7.92 -17.88 -1.07
C ILE A 25 -8.91 -18.61 -0.16
N VAL A 26 -9.73 -17.89 0.61
CA VAL A 26 -10.80 -18.50 1.43
C VAL A 26 -11.77 -19.30 0.56
N VAL A 27 -12.26 -18.71 -0.54
CA VAL A 27 -13.21 -19.37 -1.46
C VAL A 27 -12.60 -20.61 -2.11
N ALA A 28 -11.32 -20.54 -2.52
CA ALA A 28 -10.62 -21.66 -3.15
C ALA A 28 -10.31 -22.80 -2.18
N ARG A 29 -10.17 -22.49 -0.89
CA ARG A 29 -9.73 -23.44 0.15
C ARG A 29 -10.78 -23.69 1.22
N PHE A 30 -12.04 -23.40 0.92
CA PHE A 30 -13.14 -23.47 1.88
C PHE A 30 -13.27 -24.87 2.51
N ASP A 31 -12.99 -25.90 1.72
CA ASP A 31 -13.14 -27.31 2.10
C ASP A 31 -11.98 -27.85 2.96
N ASP A 32 -10.83 -27.15 3.04
CA ASP A 32 -9.67 -27.56 3.83
C ASP A 32 -9.16 -26.42 4.72
N ARG A 33 -9.60 -26.43 5.98
CA ARG A 33 -9.26 -25.41 6.99
C ARG A 33 -7.75 -25.28 7.23
N ARG A 34 -7.00 -26.39 7.22
CA ARG A 34 -5.55 -26.36 7.45
C ARG A 34 -4.85 -25.71 6.27
N ARG A 35 -5.22 -26.08 5.05
CA ARG A 35 -4.67 -25.45 3.83
C ARG A 35 -5.08 -23.99 3.72
N MET A 36 -6.30 -23.62 4.10
CA MET A 36 -6.75 -22.23 4.15
C MET A 36 -5.88 -21.39 5.09
N ALA A 37 -5.69 -21.85 6.33
CA ALA A 37 -4.85 -21.18 7.31
C ALA A 37 -3.40 -21.03 6.82
N ALA A 38 -2.78 -22.14 6.37
CA ALA A 38 -1.42 -22.10 5.85
C ALA A 38 -1.28 -21.14 4.64
N SER A 39 -2.29 -21.08 3.78
CA SER A 39 -2.30 -20.24 2.57
C SER A 39 -2.40 -18.76 2.91
N LEU A 40 -3.32 -18.37 3.79
CA LEU A 40 -3.50 -16.99 4.22
C LEU A 40 -2.34 -16.50 5.07
N LEU A 41 -1.81 -17.34 5.97
CA LEU A 41 -0.63 -17.00 6.77
C LEU A 41 0.62 -16.85 5.90
N ALA A 42 0.79 -17.70 4.89
CA ALA A 42 1.90 -17.55 3.95
C ALA A 42 1.77 -16.28 3.11
N TYR A 43 0.56 -15.96 2.63
CA TYR A 43 0.28 -14.71 1.92
C TYR A 43 0.56 -13.47 2.79
N ALA A 44 0.03 -13.47 4.02
CA ALA A 44 0.28 -12.46 5.05
C ALA A 44 1.77 -12.28 5.34
N ALA A 45 2.50 -13.38 5.54
CA ALA A 45 3.94 -13.34 5.75
C ALA A 45 4.68 -12.74 4.54
N GLY A 46 4.24 -13.04 3.32
CA GLY A 46 4.76 -12.42 2.10
C GLY A 46 4.60 -10.91 2.10
N ILE A 47 3.41 -10.42 2.44
CA ILE A 47 3.14 -8.97 2.57
C ILE A 47 4.05 -8.35 3.64
N THR A 48 4.11 -8.94 4.83
CA THR A 48 4.94 -8.44 5.94
C THR A 48 6.42 -8.38 5.57
N VAL A 49 6.96 -9.45 4.97
CA VAL A 49 8.37 -9.50 4.57
C VAL A 49 8.67 -8.47 3.49
N ALA A 50 7.80 -8.32 2.48
CA ALA A 50 7.97 -7.28 1.46
C ALA A 50 7.93 -5.89 2.08
N MET A 51 6.94 -5.59 2.92
CA MET A 51 6.83 -4.29 3.57
C MET A 51 8.04 -4.00 4.44
N VAL A 52 8.38 -4.86 5.40
CA VAL A 52 9.54 -4.63 6.28
C VAL A 52 10.83 -4.52 5.45
N GLY A 53 11.04 -5.39 4.47
CA GLY A 53 12.23 -5.37 3.62
C GLY A 53 12.36 -4.08 2.79
N VAL A 54 11.27 -3.64 2.16
CA VAL A 54 11.21 -2.38 1.44
C VAL A 54 11.41 -1.20 2.38
N GLY A 55 10.77 -1.19 3.55
CA GLY A 55 10.93 -0.13 4.54
C GLY A 55 12.36 -0.02 5.05
N VAL A 56 13.02 -1.14 5.31
CA VAL A 56 14.45 -1.17 5.66
C VAL A 56 15.28 -0.58 4.52
N ALA A 57 15.04 -1.02 3.28
CA ALA A 57 15.75 -0.50 2.11
C ALA A 57 15.54 1.02 1.94
N LEU A 58 14.32 1.51 2.16
CA LEU A 58 13.99 2.94 2.11
C LEU A 58 14.60 3.71 3.28
N MET A 59 14.52 3.23 4.53
CA MET A 59 15.12 3.90 5.69
C MET A 59 16.63 4.04 5.55
N LEU A 60 17.31 3.01 5.02
CA LEU A 60 18.76 3.04 4.77
C LEU A 60 19.10 3.89 3.54
N GLY A 61 18.38 3.70 2.43
CA GLY A 61 18.63 4.39 1.18
C GLY A 61 18.29 5.88 1.23
N LEU A 62 17.20 6.26 1.91
CA LEU A 62 16.78 7.64 2.07
C LEU A 62 17.73 8.42 2.98
N ARG A 63 18.25 7.81 4.05
CA ARG A 63 19.31 8.43 4.86
C ARG A 63 20.57 8.69 4.04
N VAL A 64 21.03 7.71 3.26
CA VAL A 64 22.18 7.90 2.36
C VAL A 64 21.90 8.98 1.30
N LEU A 65 20.72 8.97 0.69
CA LEU A 65 20.31 9.96 -0.31
C LEU A 65 20.29 11.37 0.28
N ILE A 66 19.70 11.55 1.47
CA ILE A 66 19.65 12.84 2.16
C ILE A 66 21.06 13.31 2.51
N ASP A 67 21.84 12.46 3.19
CA ASP A 67 23.11 12.86 3.79
C ASP A 67 24.23 13.06 2.76
N GLN A 68 24.21 12.31 1.65
CA GLN A 68 25.30 12.31 0.67
C GLN A 68 24.96 12.93 -0.69
N VAL A 69 23.67 12.97 -1.06
CA VAL A 69 23.27 13.43 -2.41
C VAL A 69 22.50 14.74 -2.34
N LEU A 70 21.48 14.83 -1.49
CA LEU A 70 20.59 15.98 -1.44
C LEU A 70 21.16 17.14 -0.62
N ARG A 71 22.15 16.89 0.25
CA ARG A 71 22.74 17.89 1.15
C ARG A 71 23.26 19.14 0.43
N ASP A 72 23.83 18.95 -0.75
CA ASP A 72 24.42 20.04 -1.54
C ASP A 72 23.47 20.53 -2.66
N VAL A 73 22.27 19.95 -2.76
CA VAL A 73 21.28 20.34 -3.77
C VAL A 73 20.55 21.60 -3.30
N PRO A 74 20.47 22.66 -4.13
CA PRO A 74 19.73 23.86 -3.78
C PRO A 74 18.25 23.55 -3.49
N GLU A 75 17.67 24.14 -2.44
CA GLU A 75 16.26 23.94 -2.05
C GLU A 75 15.30 24.15 -3.22
N ARG A 76 15.55 25.18 -4.03
CA ARG A 76 14.76 25.48 -5.22
C ARG A 76 14.74 24.34 -6.24
N ALA A 77 15.83 23.59 -6.38
CA ALA A 77 15.89 22.44 -7.28
C ALA A 77 15.07 21.25 -6.72
N LEU A 78 15.04 21.09 -5.39
CA LEU A 78 14.19 20.10 -4.72
C LEU A 78 12.71 20.43 -4.91
N ASP A 79 12.33 21.70 -4.77
CA ASP A 79 10.95 22.16 -4.98
C ASP A 79 10.50 21.94 -6.44
N VAL A 80 11.36 22.21 -7.42
CA VAL A 80 11.06 21.94 -8.84
C VAL A 80 10.93 20.43 -9.11
N ALA A 81 11.79 19.60 -8.50
CA ALA A 81 11.68 18.15 -8.62
C ALA A 81 10.37 17.63 -7.99
N GLN A 82 10.00 18.14 -6.81
CA GLN A 82 8.72 17.83 -6.15
C GLN A 82 7.53 18.25 -7.02
N LEU A 83 7.59 19.44 -7.64
CA LEU A 83 6.55 19.91 -8.55
C LEU A 83 6.38 18.96 -9.75
N MET A 84 7.48 18.56 -10.39
CA MET A 84 7.46 17.62 -11.52
C MET A 84 6.82 16.29 -11.13
N VAL A 85 7.21 15.73 -9.98
CA VAL A 85 6.63 14.48 -9.46
C VAL A 85 5.14 14.65 -9.15
N GLY A 86 4.76 15.75 -8.49
CA GLY A 86 3.36 16.07 -8.17
C GLY A 86 2.48 16.14 -9.41
N VAL A 87 2.94 16.84 -10.46
CA VAL A 87 2.24 16.96 -11.75
C VAL A 87 2.10 15.60 -12.44
N ILE A 88 3.15 14.79 -12.49
CA ILE A 88 3.10 13.46 -13.08
C ILE A 88 2.05 12.58 -12.37
N ILE A 89 2.05 12.58 -11.04
CA ILE A 89 1.09 11.81 -10.23
C ILE A 89 -0.34 12.32 -10.46
N LEU A 90 -0.53 13.64 -10.48
CA LEU A 90 -1.81 14.29 -10.75
C LEU A 90 -2.37 13.86 -12.11
N LEU A 91 -1.53 13.92 -13.17
CA LEU A 91 -1.91 13.53 -14.52
C LEU A 91 -2.24 12.04 -14.62
N ILE A 92 -1.49 11.17 -13.94
CA ILE A 92 -1.81 9.73 -13.88
C ILE A 92 -3.18 9.52 -13.24
N GLY A 93 -3.45 10.17 -12.11
CA GLY A 93 -4.75 10.08 -11.42
C GLY A 93 -5.91 10.59 -12.27
N ALA A 94 -5.71 11.71 -12.99
CA ALA A 94 -6.74 12.34 -13.81
C ALA A 94 -7.01 11.63 -15.14
N LEU A 95 -5.95 11.12 -15.79
CA LEU A 95 -6.02 10.59 -17.17
C LEU A 95 -6.21 9.07 -17.22
N THR A 96 -5.99 8.36 -16.11
CA THR A 96 -6.17 6.89 -16.09
C THR A 96 -7.65 6.55 -15.95
N PRO A 97 -8.26 5.85 -16.93
CA PRO A 97 -9.67 5.50 -16.84
C PRO A 97 -9.93 4.50 -15.69
N ALA A 98 -10.99 4.76 -14.93
CA ALA A 98 -11.41 3.92 -13.80
C ALA A 98 -11.82 2.49 -14.20
N LYS A 99 -12.13 2.25 -15.48
CA LYS A 99 -12.49 0.93 -16.00
C LYS A 99 -11.27 0.25 -16.66
N PRO A 100 -10.89 -0.98 -16.28
CA PRO A 100 -9.80 -1.70 -16.93
C PRO A 100 -10.08 -1.96 -18.42
N LYS A 101 -9.08 -1.74 -19.28
CA LYS A 101 -9.10 -2.20 -20.70
C LYS A 101 -8.73 -3.69 -20.86
N ARG A 102 -8.28 -4.38 -19.81
CA ARG A 102 -7.84 -5.78 -19.86
C ARG A 102 -8.47 -6.59 -18.72
N ALA A 103 -9.05 -7.73 -19.06
CA ALA A 103 -9.42 -8.76 -18.10
C ALA A 103 -8.15 -9.20 -17.35
N ARG A 104 -8.13 -9.04 -16.03
CA ARG A 104 -7.03 -9.55 -15.20
C ARG A 104 -7.00 -11.07 -15.35
N ARG A 105 -5.82 -11.65 -15.60
CA ARG A 105 -5.62 -13.10 -15.65
C ARG A 105 -6.19 -13.73 -14.36
N PRO A 106 -6.88 -14.88 -14.44
CA PRO A 106 -7.31 -15.58 -13.24
C PRO A 106 -6.08 -15.88 -12.38
N LEU A 107 -6.15 -15.52 -11.08
CA LEU A 107 -5.13 -15.94 -10.13
C LEU A 107 -5.22 -17.45 -9.99
N ASP A 108 -4.13 -18.15 -10.35
CA ASP A 108 -4.01 -19.57 -10.10
C ASP A 108 -3.71 -19.79 -8.61
N LEU A 109 -4.77 -20.11 -7.88
CA LEU A 109 -4.80 -20.32 -6.43
C LEU A 109 -4.73 -21.80 -6.04
N ASP A 110 -4.51 -22.73 -6.97
CA ASP A 110 -4.33 -24.16 -6.68
C ASP A 110 -2.92 -24.52 -6.18
N ARG A 111 -2.16 -23.50 -5.79
CA ARG A 111 -0.73 -23.59 -5.48
C ARG A 111 -0.44 -23.77 -3.99
N GLY A 112 0.68 -24.43 -3.67
CA GLY A 112 1.13 -24.58 -2.28
C GLY A 112 1.42 -23.24 -1.57
N ALA A 113 1.43 -23.25 -0.25
CA ALA A 113 1.60 -22.07 0.61
C ALA A 113 2.81 -21.20 0.21
N GLY A 114 3.94 -21.80 -0.17
CA GLY A 114 5.13 -21.07 -0.63
C GLY A 114 4.91 -20.18 -1.86
N ARG A 115 4.05 -20.57 -2.81
CA ARG A 115 3.72 -19.71 -3.96
C ARG A 115 2.78 -18.57 -3.58
N LEU A 116 1.97 -18.74 -2.54
CA LEU A 116 1.13 -17.67 -2.00
C LEU A 116 1.95 -16.66 -1.19
N PHE A 117 3.02 -17.10 -0.52
CA PHE A 117 4.03 -16.20 0.03
C PHE A 117 4.67 -15.33 -1.07
N VAL A 118 5.11 -15.95 -2.18
CA VAL A 118 5.66 -15.22 -3.34
C VAL A 118 4.62 -14.29 -3.96
N LEU A 119 3.35 -14.70 -4.00
CA LEU A 119 2.25 -13.82 -4.44
C LEU A 119 2.10 -12.60 -3.53
N GLY A 120 2.17 -12.78 -2.20
CA GLY A 120 2.17 -11.69 -1.23
C GLY A 120 3.30 -10.71 -1.48
N LEU A 121 4.53 -11.21 -1.60
CA LEU A 121 5.69 -10.41 -1.96
C LEU A 121 5.46 -9.61 -3.26
N GLY A 122 5.05 -10.30 -4.33
CA GLY A 122 4.90 -9.69 -5.65
C GLY A 122 3.80 -8.63 -5.70
N VAL A 123 2.65 -8.88 -5.06
CA VAL A 123 1.55 -7.91 -4.98
C VAL A 123 2.01 -6.66 -4.23
N THR A 124 2.62 -6.82 -3.05
CA THR A 124 3.10 -5.68 -2.25
C THR A 124 4.14 -4.86 -3.00
N VAL A 125 5.11 -5.49 -3.67
CA VAL A 125 6.14 -4.78 -4.45
C VAL A 125 5.53 -4.03 -5.64
N VAL A 126 4.57 -4.64 -6.35
CA VAL A 126 3.88 -3.98 -7.48
C VAL A 126 3.04 -2.80 -7.00
N GLU A 127 2.43 -2.91 -5.82
CA GLU A 127 1.56 -1.86 -5.27
C GLU A 127 2.31 -0.76 -4.54
N LEU A 128 3.61 -0.96 -4.27
CA LEU A 128 4.46 0.02 -3.64
C LEU A 128 4.46 1.36 -4.39
N SER A 129 4.36 1.34 -5.73
CA SER A 129 4.25 2.56 -6.55
C SER A 129 2.99 3.38 -6.28
N SER A 130 1.98 2.78 -5.65
CA SER A 130 0.72 3.41 -5.23
C SER A 130 0.57 3.52 -3.69
N ALA A 131 1.53 3.01 -2.92
CA ALA A 131 1.47 2.93 -1.46
C ALA A 131 1.92 4.25 -0.80
N LEU A 132 1.19 5.33 -1.12
CA LEU A 132 1.42 6.66 -0.55
C LEU A 132 1.41 6.67 0.98
N PRO A 133 0.49 5.95 1.67
CA PRO A 133 0.49 5.93 3.12
C PRO A 133 1.77 5.31 3.71
N TYR A 134 2.32 4.29 3.04
CA TYR A 134 3.54 3.63 3.46
C TYR A 134 4.76 4.54 3.31
N LEU A 135 4.91 5.18 2.15
CA LEU A 135 5.99 6.13 1.89
C LEU A 135 5.95 7.31 2.86
N ALA A 136 4.76 7.86 3.13
CA ALA A 136 4.59 8.91 4.13
C ALA A 136 5.00 8.45 5.54
N ALA A 137 4.65 7.22 5.93
CA ALA A 137 5.05 6.66 7.22
C ALA A 137 6.57 6.51 7.32
N VAL A 138 7.23 6.00 6.28
CA VAL A 138 8.70 5.89 6.22
C VAL A 138 9.37 7.27 6.28
N GLY A 139 8.81 8.28 5.60
CA GLY A 139 9.29 9.67 5.70
C GLY A 139 9.23 10.20 7.13
N ILE A 140 8.09 10.02 7.81
CA ILE A 140 7.92 10.40 9.22
C ILE A 140 8.94 9.68 10.12
N LEU A 141 9.14 8.37 9.93
CA LEU A 141 10.11 7.58 10.71
C LEU A 141 11.55 8.01 10.45
N THR A 142 11.88 8.40 9.22
CA THR A 142 13.21 8.91 8.85
C THR A 142 13.48 10.25 9.53
N SER A 143 12.51 11.17 9.51
CA SER A 143 12.64 12.50 10.16
C SER A 143 12.66 12.45 11.69
N ALA A 144 12.14 11.38 12.30
CA ALA A 144 12.11 11.22 13.76
C ALA A 144 13.48 10.82 14.37
N ASP A 145 14.50 10.62 13.52
CA ASP A 145 15.86 10.23 13.86
C ASP A 145 15.98 9.11 14.92
N LEU A 146 15.11 8.10 14.77
CA LEU A 146 15.07 6.96 15.68
C LEU A 146 16.29 6.04 15.47
N PRO A 147 16.77 5.36 16.52
CA PRO A 147 17.79 4.33 16.37
C PRO A 147 17.24 3.11 15.60
N PRO A 148 18.11 2.30 14.96
CA PRO A 148 17.75 1.14 14.14
C PRO A 148 16.65 0.24 14.71
N VAL A 149 16.82 -0.16 15.97
CA VAL A 149 15.88 -1.06 16.64
C VAL A 149 14.45 -0.47 16.69
N GLN A 150 14.32 0.84 16.90
CA GLN A 150 13.03 1.49 17.07
C GLN A 150 12.30 1.67 15.74
N TRP A 151 12.97 2.12 14.69
CA TRP A 151 12.29 2.26 13.40
C TRP A 151 11.99 0.89 12.78
N VAL A 152 12.83 -0.14 12.99
CA VAL A 152 12.49 -1.53 12.57
C VAL A 152 11.24 -2.01 13.30
N ALA A 153 11.14 -1.77 14.61
CA ALA A 153 9.94 -2.12 15.38
C ALA A 153 8.69 -1.40 14.83
N TRP A 154 8.80 -0.14 14.42
CA TRP A 154 7.71 0.59 13.76
C TRP A 154 7.32 0.01 12.40
N LEU A 155 8.27 -0.42 11.57
CA LEU A 155 7.97 -1.08 10.30
C LEU A 155 7.23 -2.41 10.51
N VAL A 156 7.62 -3.17 11.53
CA VAL A 156 6.94 -4.42 11.91
C VAL A 156 5.53 -4.13 12.42
N ALA A 157 5.37 -3.13 13.31
CA ALA A 157 4.06 -2.72 13.83
C ALA A 157 3.13 -2.22 12.71
N TYR A 158 3.66 -1.41 11.78
CA TYR A 158 2.93 -0.95 10.60
C TYR A 158 2.46 -2.14 9.76
N SER A 159 3.37 -3.07 9.44
CA SER A 159 3.06 -4.25 8.63
C SER A 159 2.03 -5.16 9.31
N ALA A 160 2.06 -5.26 10.64
CA ALA A 160 1.07 -6.01 11.40
C ALA A 160 -0.35 -5.41 11.28
N VAL A 161 -0.46 -4.08 11.31
CA VAL A 161 -1.74 -3.39 11.09
C VAL A 161 -2.22 -3.58 9.65
N VAL A 162 -1.34 -3.48 8.65
CA VAL A 162 -1.69 -3.70 7.23
C VAL A 162 -2.23 -5.10 6.99
N VAL A 163 -1.65 -6.10 7.62
CA VAL A 163 -2.04 -7.51 7.46
C VAL A 163 -3.25 -7.89 8.35
N LEU A 164 -3.69 -7.02 9.26
CA LEU A 164 -4.80 -7.29 10.16
C LEU A 164 -6.08 -7.73 9.43
N PRO A 165 -6.54 -7.10 8.33
CA PRO A 165 -7.72 -7.55 7.61
C PRO A 165 -7.57 -8.96 7.03
N VAL A 166 -6.37 -9.37 6.63
CA VAL A 166 -6.09 -10.73 6.14
C VAL A 166 -6.28 -11.75 7.26
N VAL A 167 -5.80 -11.43 8.47
CA VAL A 167 -5.97 -12.26 9.66
C VAL A 167 -7.44 -12.34 10.05
N LEU A 168 -8.17 -11.22 10.02
CA LEU A 168 -9.61 -11.20 10.29
C LEU A 168 -10.40 -12.06 9.30
N ILE A 169 -10.09 -11.95 7.99
CA ILE A 169 -10.70 -12.79 6.95
C ILE A 169 -10.41 -14.26 7.19
N LEU A 170 -9.19 -14.62 7.61
CA LEU A 170 -8.84 -15.99 7.99
C LEU A 170 -9.70 -16.47 9.15
N LEU A 171 -9.78 -15.70 10.24
CA LEU A 171 -10.56 -16.09 11.43
C LEU A 171 -12.05 -16.25 11.10
N ILE A 172 -12.62 -15.34 10.31
CA ILE A 172 -14.00 -15.41 9.84
C ILE A 172 -14.19 -16.64 8.94
N GLY A 173 -13.28 -16.89 8.01
CA GLY A 173 -13.31 -18.06 7.12
C GLY A 173 -13.30 -19.38 7.91
N LEU A 174 -12.42 -19.50 8.90
CA LEU A 174 -12.36 -20.67 9.77
C LEU A 174 -13.63 -20.85 10.62
N ALA A 175 -14.19 -19.76 11.16
CA ALA A 175 -15.40 -19.79 11.98
C ALA A 175 -16.66 -20.10 11.16
N THR A 176 -16.68 -19.78 9.86
CA THR A 176 -17.82 -19.95 8.97
C THR A 176 -17.68 -21.13 8.00
N ALA A 177 -16.57 -21.87 8.07
CA ALA A 177 -16.26 -22.97 7.15
C ALA A 177 -17.32 -24.09 7.08
N SER A 178 -18.13 -24.27 8.13
CA SER A 178 -19.23 -25.26 8.17
C SER A 178 -20.62 -24.67 7.88
N ARG A 179 -20.73 -23.38 7.57
CA ARG A 179 -22.02 -22.73 7.29
C ARG A 179 -22.35 -22.80 5.80
N GLU A 180 -23.56 -23.23 5.50
CA GLU A 180 -24.10 -23.19 4.13
C GLU A 180 -24.13 -21.74 3.61
N GLY A 181 -23.74 -21.54 2.34
CA GLY A 181 -23.73 -20.22 1.69
C GLY A 181 -22.55 -19.29 2.06
N ALA A 182 -21.71 -19.63 3.05
CA ALA A 182 -20.58 -18.78 3.44
C ALA A 182 -19.52 -18.63 2.32
N ARG A 183 -19.29 -19.69 1.56
CA ARG A 183 -18.43 -19.67 0.36
C ARG A 183 -18.96 -18.72 -0.72
N GLU A 184 -20.26 -18.77 -0.99
CA GLU A 184 -20.90 -17.89 -1.98
C GLU A 184 -20.88 -16.43 -1.54
N TRP A 185 -21.11 -16.17 -0.26
CA TRP A 185 -21.01 -14.83 0.31
C TRP A 185 -19.59 -14.26 0.14
N ALA A 186 -18.55 -15.05 0.46
CA ALA A 186 -17.16 -14.63 0.29
C ALA A 186 -16.82 -14.37 -1.18
N ALA A 187 -17.31 -15.19 -2.11
CA ALA A 187 -17.13 -14.99 -3.54
C ALA A 187 -17.81 -13.70 -4.04
N LYS A 188 -19.08 -13.47 -3.67
CA LYS A 188 -19.81 -12.23 -3.99
C LYS A 188 -19.09 -11.00 -3.44
N ARG A 189 -18.53 -11.08 -2.22
CA ARG A 189 -17.79 -9.98 -1.61
C ARG A 189 -16.47 -9.70 -2.32
N ALA A 190 -15.74 -10.75 -2.73
CA ALA A 190 -14.52 -10.61 -3.52
C ALA A 190 -14.80 -9.89 -4.85
N ASP A 191 -15.88 -10.26 -5.55
CA ASP A 191 -16.23 -9.62 -6.82
C ASP A 191 -16.73 -8.18 -6.65
N SER A 192 -17.49 -7.90 -5.58
CA SER A 192 -17.89 -6.52 -5.24
C SER A 192 -16.67 -5.63 -4.96
N MET A 193 -15.70 -6.10 -4.17
CA MET A 193 -14.51 -5.32 -3.84
C MET A 193 -13.54 -5.16 -5.01
N ARG A 194 -13.47 -6.15 -5.91
CA ARG A 194 -12.74 -6.03 -7.18
C ARG A 194 -13.22 -4.84 -8.01
N GLN A 195 -14.52 -4.54 -7.97
CA GLN A 195 -15.13 -3.44 -8.72
C GLN A 195 -14.94 -2.09 -8.01
N ALA A 196 -15.03 -2.05 -6.68
CA ALA A 196 -14.94 -0.83 -5.89
C ALA A 196 -13.50 -0.27 -5.75
N GLY A 197 -12.49 -1.14 -5.65
CA GLY A 197 -11.14 -0.75 -5.24
C GLY A 197 -10.40 0.23 -6.16
N ARG A 198 -10.72 0.24 -7.47
CA ARG A 198 -9.94 1.01 -8.45
C ARG A 198 -10.33 2.49 -8.51
N GLY A 199 -11.60 2.81 -8.27
CA GLY A 199 -12.08 4.20 -8.21
C GLY A 199 -11.45 4.94 -7.03
N LEU A 200 -11.38 4.28 -5.87
CA LEU A 200 -10.78 4.86 -4.66
C LEU A 200 -9.28 5.17 -4.84
N ILE A 201 -8.52 4.25 -5.43
CA ILE A 201 -7.08 4.42 -5.67
C ILE A 201 -6.82 5.63 -6.59
N LEU A 202 -7.59 5.79 -7.67
CA LEU A 202 -7.44 6.91 -8.60
C LEU A 202 -7.79 8.25 -7.94
N THR A 203 -8.82 8.28 -7.10
CA THR A 203 -9.17 9.48 -6.32
C THR A 203 -8.06 9.86 -5.34
N ILE A 204 -7.47 8.89 -4.64
CA ILE A 204 -6.35 9.14 -3.72
C ILE A 204 -5.14 9.68 -4.48
N LEU A 205 -4.78 9.07 -5.62
CA LEU A 205 -3.69 9.55 -6.47
C LEU A 205 -3.93 10.98 -6.97
N PHE A 206 -5.16 11.29 -7.40
CA PHE A 206 -5.54 12.62 -7.85
C PHE A 206 -5.39 13.65 -6.72
N LEU A 207 -5.95 13.38 -5.53
CA LEU A 207 -5.88 14.28 -4.38
C LEU A 207 -4.44 14.51 -3.91
N LEU A 208 -3.60 13.46 -3.92
CA LEU A 208 -2.20 13.62 -3.54
C LEU A 208 -1.43 14.43 -4.58
N GLY A 209 -1.59 14.13 -5.87
CA GLY A 209 -0.94 14.89 -6.93
C GLY A 209 -1.29 16.37 -6.85
N LEU A 210 -2.55 16.69 -6.54
CA LEU A 210 -3.02 18.06 -6.32
C LEU A 210 -2.32 18.71 -5.12
N PHE A 211 -2.26 18.01 -3.98
CA PHE A 211 -1.60 18.50 -2.76
C PHE A 211 -0.11 18.79 -2.98
N LEU A 212 0.64 17.84 -3.56
CA LEU A 212 2.07 17.99 -3.82
C LEU A 212 2.37 19.14 -4.79
N THR A 213 1.54 19.28 -5.83
CA THR A 213 1.65 20.37 -6.80
C THR A 213 1.39 21.71 -6.13
N ALA A 214 0.31 21.83 -5.33
CA ALA A 214 -0.04 23.06 -4.64
C ALA A 214 1.04 23.49 -3.63
N ASP A 215 1.54 22.56 -2.81
CA ASP A 215 2.61 22.82 -1.84
C ASP A 215 3.89 23.32 -2.55
N ALA A 216 4.33 22.64 -3.61
CA ALA A 216 5.52 23.06 -4.35
C ALA A 216 5.35 24.44 -5.03
N VAL A 217 4.17 24.72 -5.62
CA VAL A 217 3.86 26.03 -6.21
C VAL A 217 3.92 27.15 -5.17
N THR A 218 3.42 26.91 -3.95
CA THR A 218 3.50 27.90 -2.86
C THR A 218 4.94 28.17 -2.41
N ARG A 219 5.77 27.13 -2.27
CA ARG A 219 7.19 27.28 -1.88
C ARG A 219 8.03 28.00 -2.94
N LEU A 220 7.71 27.78 -4.21
CA LEU A 220 8.40 28.41 -5.34
C LEU A 220 8.02 29.90 -5.53
N GLY A 221 7.08 30.44 -4.74
CA GLY A 221 6.68 31.85 -4.83
C GLY A 221 6.08 32.20 -6.19
N VAL A 222 5.49 31.24 -6.90
CA VAL A 222 4.96 31.46 -8.27
C VAL A 222 3.92 32.58 -8.32
N PHE A 223 3.25 32.84 -7.19
CA PHE A 223 2.26 33.89 -7.04
C PHE A 223 2.82 35.23 -6.52
N ASP A 224 4.08 35.28 -6.04
CA ASP A 224 4.69 36.51 -5.49
C ASP A 224 5.00 37.56 -6.58
N GLY A 225 4.89 37.18 -7.86
CA GLY A 225 5.02 38.07 -9.02
C GLY A 225 3.70 38.56 -9.62
N LEU A 226 2.54 38.21 -9.03
CA LEU A 226 1.25 38.67 -9.54
C LEU A 226 0.91 40.07 -8.97
N PRO A 227 0.73 41.11 -9.81
CA PRO A 227 0.30 42.40 -9.31
C PRO A 227 -1.12 42.30 -8.74
N GLY A 228 -1.26 42.39 -7.41
CA GLY A 228 -2.55 42.54 -6.74
C GLY A 228 -2.81 41.69 -5.48
N ALA A 229 -1.82 41.03 -4.89
CA ALA A 229 -1.94 40.42 -3.55
C ALA A 229 -1.47 41.37 -2.44
#